data_AF-A0A6G1R6A1-F1
#
_entry.id   AF-A0A6G1R6A1-F1
#
_cell.length_a   1.000
_cell.length_b   1.000
_cell.length_c   1.000
_cell.angle_alpha   90.00
_cell.angle_beta   90.00
_cell.angle_gamma   90.00
#
_symmetry.space_group_name_H-M   'P 1'
#
loop_
_entity.id
_entity.type
_entity.pdbx_description
1 polymer ?
#
loop_
_entity_poly.entity_id
_entity_poly.type
_entity_poly.pdbx_seq_one_letter_code
_entity_poly.pdbx_strand_id
1 'polypeptide(L)'
;FIAAPPSSPLKKQELENLRCSILACSAYVALALGDNLMALNHADKLLQQPKLSGSLKFLGHLYAAEALISLDRISDAITHLNPENVTDVSLGISSNEQDQGSDKGENEAMESSGKQAPQCYPSSVTSARTMMLFNLGSAYCLRSEYDKARKCLHQAASLIHPKEIPPEAILLAVYLELQNGNTQLALQIIKRNQLLPSVKTLSDMRKKPVFQPVHSVQPIQMPAFTTVQRK
;
A
#
# COMPACT_ATOMS: atom_id res chain seq x y z
N PHE A 1 34.66 -26.32 -34.45
CA PHE A 1 34.13 -26.48 -33.09
C PHE A 1 35.10 -25.82 -32.12
N ILE A 2 34.67 -24.75 -31.44
CA ILE A 2 35.47 -24.12 -30.39
C ILE A 2 35.09 -24.84 -29.09
N ALA A 3 36.05 -25.48 -28.44
CA ALA A 3 35.83 -26.12 -27.16
C ALA A 3 35.68 -25.03 -26.09
N ALA A 4 34.51 -24.95 -25.46
CA ALA A 4 34.30 -24.13 -24.29
C ALA A 4 34.63 -24.96 -23.03
N PRO A 5 35.39 -24.42 -22.06
CA PRO A 5 35.59 -25.09 -20.78
C PRO A 5 34.24 -25.24 -20.04
N PRO A 6 34.07 -26.29 -19.22
CA PRO A 6 32.86 -26.45 -18.41
C PRO A 6 32.71 -25.28 -17.43
N SER A 7 31.48 -24.85 -17.22
CA SER A 7 31.16 -23.81 -16.24
C SER A 7 31.47 -24.27 -14.81
N SER A 8 31.69 -23.31 -13.91
CA SER A 8 31.88 -23.58 -12.48
C SER A 8 30.68 -24.36 -11.92
N PRO A 9 30.91 -25.35 -11.03
CA PRO A 9 29.82 -26.11 -10.41
C PRO A 9 28.96 -25.21 -9.52
N LEU A 10 27.65 -25.49 -9.50
CA LEU A 10 26.67 -24.73 -8.72
C LEU A 10 26.97 -24.83 -7.22
N LYS A 11 27.07 -23.69 -6.54
CA LYS A 11 27.27 -23.63 -5.09
C LYS A 11 25.98 -24.02 -4.37
N LYS A 12 26.10 -24.56 -3.16
CA LYS A 12 24.94 -24.93 -2.32
C LYS A 12 23.93 -23.79 -2.15
N GLN A 13 24.41 -22.57 -1.90
CA GLN A 13 23.56 -21.39 -1.74
C GLN A 13 22.80 -21.04 -3.02
N GLU A 14 23.43 -21.20 -4.19
CA GLU A 14 22.79 -20.92 -5.49
C GLU A 14 21.70 -21.96 -5.78
N LEU A 15 21.93 -23.22 -5.41
CA LEU A 15 20.92 -24.28 -5.49
C LEU A 15 19.73 -24.01 -4.55
N GLU A 16 19.99 -23.56 -3.32
CA GLU A 16 18.95 -23.17 -2.36
C GLU A 16 18.13 -21.98 -2.89
N ASN A 17 18.79 -20.94 -3.40
CA ASN A 17 18.13 -19.80 -4.01
C ASN A 17 17.28 -20.21 -5.24
N LEU A 18 17.81 -21.08 -6.11
CA LEU A 18 17.09 -21.61 -7.26
C LEU A 18 15.83 -22.37 -6.83
N ARG A 19 15.93 -23.20 -5.78
CA ARG A 19 14.78 -23.93 -5.23
C ARG A 19 13.70 -22.98 -4.72
N CYS A 20 14.08 -21.92 -4.00
CA CYS A 20 13.13 -20.91 -3.52
C CYS A 20 12.42 -20.21 -4.69
N SER A 21 13.16 -19.82 -5.74
CA SER A 21 12.59 -19.21 -6.94
C SER A 21 11.62 -20.15 -7.66
N ILE A 22 11.97 -21.44 -7.81
CA ILE A 22 11.09 -22.44 -8.41
C ILE A 22 9.79 -22.57 -7.60
N LEU A 23 9.87 -22.68 -6.28
CA LEU A 23 8.69 -22.79 -5.43
C LEU A 23 7.78 -21.55 -5.53
N ALA A 24 8.35 -20.34 -5.58
CA ALA A 24 7.60 -19.11 -5.78
C ALA A 24 6.89 -19.08 -7.15
N CYS A 25 7.60 -19.43 -8.23
CA CYS A 25 7.02 -19.51 -9.57
C CYS A 25 5.93 -20.59 -9.65
N SER A 26 6.15 -21.76 -9.05
CA SER A 26 5.15 -22.84 -9.00
C SER A 26 3.90 -22.42 -8.25
N ALA A 27 4.03 -21.69 -7.13
CA ALA A 27 2.89 -21.14 -6.40
C ALA A 27 2.10 -20.14 -7.25
N TYR A 28 2.79 -19.21 -7.92
CA TYR A 28 2.16 -18.24 -8.82
C TYR A 28 1.42 -18.90 -9.99
N VAL A 29 2.06 -19.87 -10.67
CA VAL A 29 1.43 -20.59 -11.79
C VAL A 29 0.21 -21.37 -11.30
N ALA A 30 0.29 -22.03 -10.14
CA ALA A 30 -0.85 -22.75 -9.57
C ALA A 30 -2.02 -21.80 -9.25
N LEU A 31 -1.77 -20.61 -8.69
CA LEU A 31 -2.78 -19.57 -8.50
C LEU A 31 -3.42 -19.14 -9.82
N ALA A 32 -2.59 -18.85 -10.84
CA ALA A 32 -3.08 -18.42 -12.15
C ALA A 32 -3.93 -19.49 -12.86
N LEU A 33 -3.69 -20.77 -12.57
CA LEU A 33 -4.49 -21.90 -13.05
C LEU A 33 -5.71 -22.22 -12.17
N GLY A 34 -5.87 -21.55 -11.03
CA GLY A 34 -6.95 -21.79 -10.06
C GLY A 34 -6.75 -23.02 -9.17
N ASP A 35 -5.57 -23.66 -9.21
CA ASP A 35 -5.24 -24.77 -8.31
C ASP A 35 -4.73 -24.24 -6.96
N ASN A 36 -5.69 -23.84 -6.13
CA ASN A 36 -5.41 -23.20 -4.84
C ASN A 36 -4.73 -24.15 -3.83
N LEU A 37 -4.97 -25.46 -3.91
CA LEU A 37 -4.32 -26.43 -3.02
C LEU A 37 -2.85 -26.60 -3.37
N MET A 38 -2.51 -26.71 -4.67
CA MET A 38 -1.11 -26.74 -5.08
C MET A 38 -0.41 -25.41 -4.81
N ALA A 39 -1.07 -24.28 -5.06
CA ALA A 39 -0.54 -22.96 -4.74
C ALA A 39 -0.13 -22.85 -3.27
N LEU A 40 -1.04 -23.22 -2.36
CA LEU A 40 -0.78 -23.20 -0.91
C LEU A 40 0.38 -24.13 -0.54
N ASN A 41 0.39 -25.36 -1.07
CA ASN A 41 1.47 -26.32 -0.81
C ASN A 41 2.84 -25.79 -1.25
N HIS A 42 2.93 -25.13 -2.40
CA HIS A 42 4.18 -24.52 -2.87
C HIS A 42 4.59 -23.32 -2.01
N ALA A 43 3.65 -22.47 -1.63
CA ALA A 43 3.89 -21.32 -0.77
C ALA A 43 4.36 -21.73 0.63
N ASP A 44 3.74 -22.75 1.25
CA ASP A 44 4.17 -23.28 2.55
C ASP A 44 5.57 -23.89 2.47
N LYS A 45 5.85 -24.69 1.43
CA LYS A 45 7.19 -25.23 1.20
C LYS A 45 8.23 -24.12 1.01
N LEU A 46 7.86 -23.02 0.36
CA LEU A 46 8.72 -21.85 0.21
C LEU A 46 9.03 -21.22 1.56
N LEU A 47 8.00 -20.95 2.37
CA LEU A 47 8.14 -20.34 3.70
C LEU A 47 8.91 -21.23 4.70
N GLN A 48 8.95 -22.54 4.46
CA GLN A 48 9.76 -23.50 5.23
C GLN A 48 11.23 -23.58 4.76
N GLN A 49 11.61 -22.94 3.64
CA GLN A 49 13.00 -22.99 3.18
C GLN A 49 13.93 -22.22 4.14
N PRO A 50 15.11 -22.78 4.47
CA PRO A 50 16.11 -22.07 5.26
C PRO A 50 16.65 -20.87 4.48
N LYS A 51 16.92 -19.76 5.17
CA LYS A 51 17.55 -18.54 4.58
C LYS A 51 16.80 -17.99 3.36
N LEU A 52 15.48 -17.91 3.46
CA LEU A 52 14.64 -17.29 2.44
C LEU A 52 14.89 -15.77 2.35
N SER A 53 15.04 -15.24 1.15
CA SER A 53 15.17 -13.79 0.93
C SER A 53 13.87 -13.06 1.27
N GLY A 54 13.95 -11.80 1.72
CA GLY A 54 12.75 -11.07 2.14
C GLY A 54 11.71 -10.92 1.04
N SER A 55 12.15 -10.70 -0.20
CA SER A 55 11.26 -10.64 -1.36
C SER A 55 10.51 -11.95 -1.61
N LEU A 56 11.18 -13.10 -1.49
CA LEU A 56 10.53 -14.40 -1.67
C LEU A 56 9.66 -14.77 -0.47
N LYS A 57 10.03 -14.34 0.75
CA LYS A 57 9.19 -14.49 1.94
C LYS A 57 7.91 -13.69 1.81
N PHE A 58 8.00 -12.44 1.35
CA PHE A 58 6.86 -11.59 1.04
C PHE A 58 5.91 -12.27 0.03
N LEU A 59 6.44 -12.78 -1.09
CA LEU A 59 5.63 -13.51 -2.08
C LEU A 59 5.02 -14.79 -1.51
N GLY A 60 5.77 -15.55 -0.70
CA GLY A 60 5.26 -16.75 -0.05
C GLY A 60 4.04 -16.47 0.83
N HIS A 61 4.09 -15.41 1.65
CA HIS A 61 2.93 -15.00 2.45
C HIS A 61 1.77 -14.51 1.57
N LEU A 62 2.05 -13.73 0.53
CA LEU A 62 1.04 -13.21 -0.37
C LEU A 62 0.29 -14.34 -1.11
N TYR A 63 1.02 -15.28 -1.68
CA TYR A 63 0.45 -16.42 -2.40
C TYR A 63 -0.29 -17.39 -1.49
N ALA A 64 0.23 -17.64 -0.29
CA ALA A 64 -0.48 -18.45 0.71
C ALA A 64 -1.80 -17.78 1.11
N ALA A 65 -1.80 -16.47 1.34
CA ALA A 65 -3.01 -15.72 1.69
C ALA A 65 -4.07 -15.78 0.57
N GLU A 66 -3.68 -15.57 -0.68
CA GLU A 66 -4.58 -15.65 -1.84
C GLU A 66 -5.19 -17.05 -1.97
N ALA A 67 -4.36 -18.09 -1.90
CA ALA A 67 -4.82 -19.48 -1.95
C ALA A 67 -5.79 -19.79 -0.79
N LEU A 68 -5.49 -19.36 0.44
CA LEU A 68 -6.34 -19.57 1.61
C LEU A 68 -7.67 -18.84 1.49
N ILE A 69 -7.70 -17.62 0.95
CA ILE A 69 -8.95 -16.89 0.68
C ILE A 69 -9.79 -17.66 -0.34
N SER A 70 -9.19 -18.14 -1.43
CA SER A 70 -9.89 -18.93 -2.46
C SER A 70 -10.38 -20.29 -1.95
N LEU A 71 -9.82 -20.78 -0.85
CA LEU A 71 -10.24 -22.00 -0.13
C LEU A 71 -11.22 -21.72 1.02
N ASP A 72 -11.74 -20.49 1.14
CA ASP A 72 -12.63 -20.03 2.22
C ASP A 72 -12.01 -20.10 3.64
N ARG A 73 -10.67 -20.19 3.71
CA ARG A 73 -9.90 -20.22 4.97
C ARG A 73 -9.40 -18.83 5.34
N ILE A 74 -10.30 -17.85 5.38
CA ILE A 74 -9.96 -16.43 5.53
C ILE A 74 -9.24 -16.13 6.86
N SER A 75 -9.59 -16.85 7.94
CA SER A 75 -8.90 -16.75 9.23
C SER A 75 -7.41 -17.04 9.14
N ASP A 76 -7.03 -18.05 8.37
CA ASP A 76 -5.64 -18.44 8.18
C ASP A 76 -4.94 -17.44 7.24
N ALA A 77 -5.64 -16.93 6.22
CA ALA A 77 -5.10 -15.90 5.33
C ALA A 77 -4.67 -14.64 6.10
N ILE A 78 -5.45 -14.23 7.11
CA ILE A 78 -5.14 -13.06 7.95
C ILE A 78 -3.77 -13.19 8.63
N THR A 79 -3.34 -14.39 9.03
CA THR A 79 -2.03 -14.56 9.66
C THR A 79 -0.88 -14.33 8.68
N HIS A 80 -1.07 -14.69 7.41
CA HIS A 80 -0.08 -14.43 6.36
C HIS A 80 -0.04 -12.94 5.97
N LEU A 81 -1.20 -12.26 5.97
CA LEU A 81 -1.34 -10.85 5.60
C LEU A 81 -0.91 -9.84 6.69
N ASN A 82 -0.35 -10.32 7.81
CA ASN A 82 0.18 -9.43 8.84
C ASN A 82 1.38 -8.62 8.30
N PRO A 83 1.33 -7.27 8.29
CA PRO A 83 2.42 -6.44 7.79
C PRO A 83 3.75 -6.63 8.56
N GLU A 84 3.71 -7.11 9.80
CA GLU A 84 4.91 -7.43 10.58
C GLU A 84 5.69 -8.63 10.03
N ASN A 85 5.08 -9.45 9.17
CA ASN A 85 5.79 -10.51 8.46
C ASN A 85 6.84 -9.97 7.47
N VAL A 86 6.71 -8.69 7.07
CA VAL A 86 7.62 -7.99 6.16
C VAL A 86 8.73 -7.28 6.95
N THR A 87 9.90 -7.91 6.96
CA THR A 87 11.11 -7.41 7.63
C THR A 87 12.12 -6.79 6.66
N ASP A 88 12.18 -7.30 5.42
CA ASP A 88 13.06 -6.81 4.35
C ASP A 88 12.46 -7.16 2.98
N VAL A 89 13.00 -6.55 1.93
CA VAL A 89 12.62 -6.80 0.52
C VAL A 89 13.85 -7.12 -0.34
N SER A 90 14.83 -7.80 0.26
CA SER A 90 16.06 -8.17 -0.44
C SER A 90 15.81 -9.32 -1.43
N LEU A 91 16.44 -9.28 -2.61
CA LEU A 91 16.28 -10.30 -3.65
C LEU A 91 17.15 -11.56 -3.44
N GLY A 92 18.01 -11.59 -2.40
CA GLY A 92 18.88 -12.74 -2.11
C GLY A 92 20.02 -12.97 -3.12
N ILE A 93 20.16 -12.09 -4.11
CA ILE A 93 21.28 -12.07 -5.06
C ILE A 93 22.24 -10.99 -4.58
N SER A 94 23.27 -11.37 -3.84
CA SER A 94 24.43 -10.49 -3.69
C SER A 94 25.08 -10.39 -5.06
N SER A 95 24.85 -9.28 -5.76
CA SER A 95 25.67 -8.90 -6.92
C SER A 95 27.09 -8.66 -6.41
N ASN A 96 27.91 -9.69 -6.34
CA ASN A 96 29.34 -9.50 -6.18
C ASN A 96 29.88 -8.96 -7.51
N GLU A 97 29.91 -7.64 -7.66
CA GLU A 97 30.73 -6.95 -8.68
C GLU A 97 32.21 -6.95 -8.28
N GLN A 98 32.74 -8.12 -7.94
CA GLN A 98 34.18 -8.33 -7.80
C GLN A 98 34.54 -9.64 -8.47
N ASP A 99 34.50 -9.65 -9.79
CA ASP A 99 35.48 -10.41 -10.55
C ASP A 99 36.23 -9.41 -11.43
N GLN A 100 37.49 -9.17 -11.06
CA GLN A 100 38.37 -8.21 -11.71
C GLN A 100 38.78 -8.75 -13.08
N GLY A 101 38.28 -8.13 -14.14
CA GLY A 101 38.92 -8.12 -15.46
C GLY A 101 39.29 -6.68 -15.78
N SER A 102 40.46 -6.23 -15.30
CA SER A 102 41.04 -4.95 -15.68
C SER A 102 41.43 -5.00 -17.15
N ASP A 103 40.74 -4.25 -18.02
CA ASP A 103 41.39 -3.66 -19.18
C ASP A 103 40.85 -2.26 -19.45
N LYS A 104 41.79 -1.33 -19.68
CA LYS A 104 41.52 0.09 -19.86
C LYS A 104 41.01 0.34 -21.28
N GLY A 105 39.88 1.04 -21.43
CA GLY A 105 39.37 1.45 -22.74
C GLY A 105 38.19 2.41 -22.64
N GLU A 106 38.49 3.69 -22.38
CA GLU A 106 37.91 4.87 -23.02
C GLU A 106 36.39 4.90 -23.34
N ASN A 107 35.64 5.50 -22.41
CA ASN A 107 34.60 6.52 -22.63
C ASN A 107 33.71 6.43 -23.89
N GLU A 108 32.52 5.84 -23.77
CA GLU A 108 31.30 6.39 -24.39
C GLU A 108 30.11 6.24 -23.44
N ALA A 109 29.32 7.31 -23.34
CA ALA A 109 28.14 7.42 -22.50
C ALA A 109 27.07 6.40 -22.93
N MET A 110 26.84 5.38 -22.09
CA MET A 110 25.70 4.48 -22.24
C MET A 110 24.87 4.52 -20.96
N GLU A 111 23.70 5.13 -21.11
CA GLU A 111 22.55 5.18 -20.22
C GLU A 111 22.63 4.19 -19.04
N SER A 112 22.61 4.75 -17.84
CA SER A 112 22.30 4.06 -16.59
C SER A 112 20.90 3.44 -16.66
N SER A 113 20.77 2.28 -17.33
CA SER A 113 19.70 1.33 -17.06
C SER A 113 20.00 0.69 -15.70
N GLY A 114 19.75 1.47 -14.65
CA GLY A 114 19.61 0.95 -13.30
C GLY A 114 18.56 -0.15 -13.37
N LYS A 115 19.01 -1.39 -13.21
CA LYS A 115 18.23 -2.63 -13.25
C LYS A 115 17.02 -2.46 -12.32
N GLN A 116 15.89 -2.00 -12.87
CA GLN A 116 14.64 -1.96 -12.12
C GLN A 116 14.32 -3.41 -11.79
N ALA A 117 14.20 -3.71 -10.50
CA ALA A 117 13.74 -5.02 -10.07
C ALA A 117 12.44 -5.34 -10.82
N PRO A 118 12.21 -6.62 -11.21
CA PRO A 118 10.97 -7.00 -11.87
C PRO A 118 9.78 -6.41 -11.12
N GLN A 119 8.81 -5.84 -11.83
CA GLN A 119 7.63 -5.13 -11.29
C GLN A 119 6.79 -5.96 -10.29
N CYS A 120 7.10 -7.25 -10.17
CA CYS A 120 6.57 -8.22 -9.20
C CYS A 120 7.14 -8.08 -7.77
N TYR A 121 8.24 -7.36 -7.57
CA TYR A 121 8.86 -7.19 -6.26
C TYR A 121 8.60 -5.80 -5.68
N PRO A 122 8.25 -5.68 -4.39
CA PRO A 122 8.09 -4.38 -3.75
C PRO A 122 9.42 -3.64 -3.73
N SER A 123 9.39 -2.35 -4.09
CA SER A 123 10.57 -1.48 -4.15
C SER A 123 11.08 -1.07 -2.77
N SER A 124 10.27 -1.23 -1.72
CA SER A 124 10.61 -0.90 -0.34
C SER A 124 9.77 -1.71 0.65
N VAL A 125 10.25 -1.83 1.88
CA VAL A 125 9.50 -2.43 2.99
C VAL A 125 8.17 -1.68 3.23
N THR A 126 8.18 -0.35 3.09
CA THR A 126 6.96 0.47 3.21
C THR A 126 5.91 0.10 2.16
N SER A 127 6.32 -0.04 0.89
CA SER A 127 5.43 -0.46 -0.20
C SER A 127 4.88 -1.88 0.04
N ALA A 128 5.74 -2.82 0.44
CA ALA A 128 5.34 -4.19 0.78
C ALA A 128 4.32 -4.24 1.94
N ARG A 129 4.58 -3.51 3.03
CA ARG A 129 3.64 -3.42 4.17
C ARG A 129 2.32 -2.79 3.79
N THR A 130 2.35 -1.78 2.92
CA THR A 130 1.13 -1.14 2.43
C THR A 130 0.28 -2.11 1.60
N MET A 131 0.90 -2.91 0.73
CA MET A 131 0.21 -3.96 -0.01
C MET A 131 -0.41 -5.00 0.93
N MET A 132 0.33 -5.45 1.95
CA MET A 132 -0.20 -6.35 2.98
C MET A 132 -1.40 -5.77 3.70
N LEU A 133 -1.39 -4.47 4.03
CA LEU A 133 -2.52 -3.79 4.67
C LEU A 133 -3.75 -3.71 3.77
N PHE A 134 -3.60 -3.43 2.47
CA PHE A 134 -4.74 -3.44 1.55
C PHE A 134 -5.37 -4.84 1.45
N ASN A 135 -4.55 -5.87 1.28
CA ASN A 135 -5.04 -7.24 1.20
C ASN A 135 -5.64 -7.72 2.53
N LEU A 136 -5.06 -7.32 3.66
CA LEU A 136 -5.63 -7.57 4.98
C LEU A 136 -6.99 -6.88 5.14
N GLY A 137 -7.13 -5.65 4.62
CA GLY A 137 -8.41 -4.95 4.54
C GLY A 137 -9.45 -5.72 3.74
N SER A 138 -9.07 -6.27 2.57
CA SER A 138 -9.94 -7.15 1.78
C SER A 138 -10.37 -8.39 2.55
N ALA A 139 -9.45 -9.07 3.24
CA ALA A 139 -9.75 -10.24 4.05
C ALA A 139 -10.74 -9.94 5.20
N TYR A 140 -10.59 -8.79 5.88
CA TYR A 140 -11.56 -8.36 6.88
C TYR A 140 -12.92 -8.01 6.27
N CYS A 141 -12.96 -7.41 5.09
CA CYS A 141 -14.19 -7.18 4.33
C CYS A 141 -14.94 -8.47 4.01
N LEU A 142 -14.23 -9.54 3.63
CA LEU A 142 -14.81 -10.86 3.38
C LEU A 142 -15.41 -11.50 4.65
N ARG A 143 -14.90 -11.14 5.83
CA ARG A 143 -15.43 -11.56 7.14
C ARG A 143 -16.49 -10.62 7.71
N SER A 144 -16.90 -9.59 6.97
CA SER A 144 -17.77 -8.51 7.45
C SER A 144 -17.22 -7.77 8.69
N GLU A 145 -15.90 -7.78 8.90
CA GLU A 145 -15.22 -7.08 10.00
C GLU A 145 -14.80 -5.67 9.57
N TYR A 146 -15.79 -4.85 9.17
CA TYR A 146 -15.57 -3.57 8.49
C TYR A 146 -14.76 -2.55 9.31
N ASP A 147 -14.87 -2.56 10.64
CA ASP A 147 -14.07 -1.68 11.51
C ASP A 147 -12.57 -1.99 11.42
N LYS A 148 -12.21 -3.28 11.31
CA LYS A 148 -10.81 -3.69 11.15
C LYS A 148 -10.32 -3.38 9.74
N ALA A 149 -11.14 -3.65 8.72
CA ALA A 149 -10.81 -3.27 7.34
C ALA A 149 -10.52 -1.76 7.21
N ARG A 150 -11.35 -0.92 7.85
CA ARG A 150 -11.16 0.54 7.88
C ARG A 150 -9.83 0.93 8.52
N LYS A 151 -9.46 0.32 9.65
CA LYS A 151 -8.15 0.54 10.31
C LYS A 151 -6.99 0.20 9.38
N CYS A 152 -7.07 -0.91 8.65
CA CYS A 152 -6.05 -1.29 7.67
C CYS A 152 -5.90 -0.23 6.57
N LEU A 153 -7.01 0.27 6.01
CA LEU A 153 -6.97 1.33 4.99
C LEU A 153 -6.39 2.65 5.52
N HIS A 154 -6.73 3.06 6.74
CA HIS A 154 -6.16 4.25 7.37
C HIS A 154 -4.65 4.10 7.58
N GLN A 155 -4.21 2.93 8.06
CA GLN A 155 -2.79 2.66 8.24
C GLN A 155 -2.07 2.67 6.89
N ALA A 156 -2.61 2.03 5.86
CA ALA A 156 -2.02 2.04 4.51
C ALA A 156 -1.92 3.47 3.95
N ALA A 157 -2.97 4.29 4.09
CA ALA A 157 -2.97 5.68 3.66
C ALA A 157 -1.90 6.54 4.34
N SER A 158 -1.50 6.20 5.57
CA SER A 158 -0.43 6.91 6.28
C SER A 158 0.98 6.57 5.78
N LEU A 159 1.14 5.47 5.05
CA LEU A 159 2.43 4.95 4.59
C LEU A 159 2.79 5.34 3.16
N ILE A 160 1.81 5.67 2.31
CA ILE A 160 2.02 5.97 0.90
C ILE A 160 1.43 7.30 0.48
N HIS A 161 2.02 7.90 -0.56
CA HIS A 161 1.51 9.16 -1.08
C HIS A 161 0.15 8.95 -1.77
N PRO A 162 -0.83 9.88 -1.66
CA PRO A 162 -2.16 9.69 -2.24
C PRO A 162 -2.18 9.40 -3.75
N LYS A 163 -1.17 9.85 -4.51
CA LYS A 163 -1.05 9.58 -5.96
C LYS A 163 -0.56 8.16 -6.28
N GLU A 164 0.00 7.45 -5.30
CA GLU A 164 0.54 6.10 -5.44
C GLU A 164 -0.47 5.03 -4.98
N ILE A 165 -1.67 5.46 -4.56
CA ILE A 165 -2.72 4.55 -4.13
C ILE A 165 -3.24 3.78 -5.35
N PRO A 166 -3.21 2.43 -5.31
CA PRO A 166 -3.71 1.62 -6.42
C PRO A 166 -5.24 1.75 -6.57
N PRO A 167 -5.80 1.75 -7.79
CA PRO A 167 -7.24 1.81 -8.03
C PRO A 167 -8.03 0.74 -7.27
N GLU A 168 -7.47 -0.44 -7.09
CA GLU A 168 -8.05 -1.57 -6.35
C GLU A 168 -8.30 -1.21 -4.89
N ALA A 169 -7.41 -0.44 -4.25
CA ALA A 169 -7.60 0.03 -2.89
C ALA A 169 -8.75 1.04 -2.80
N ILE A 170 -8.91 1.90 -3.82
CA ILE A 170 -10.03 2.86 -3.89
C ILE A 170 -11.35 2.08 -4.00
N LEU A 171 -11.40 1.04 -4.83
CA LEU A 171 -12.57 0.17 -4.93
C LEU A 171 -12.86 -0.57 -3.62
N LEU A 172 -11.83 -1.03 -2.90
CA LEU A 172 -11.98 -1.62 -1.57
C LEU A 172 -12.61 -0.63 -0.58
N ALA A 173 -12.19 0.64 -0.59
CA ALA A 173 -12.79 1.68 0.24
C ALA A 173 -14.26 1.96 -0.15
N VAL A 174 -14.57 2.01 -1.44
CA VAL A 174 -15.96 2.12 -1.93
C VAL A 174 -16.81 0.96 -1.45
N TYR A 175 -16.33 -0.28 -1.60
CA TYR A 175 -17.01 -1.47 -1.13
C TYR A 175 -17.31 -1.40 0.36
N LEU A 176 -16.31 -1.03 1.16
CA LEU A 176 -16.43 -0.89 2.61
C LEU A 176 -17.53 0.12 2.98
N GLU A 177 -17.57 1.29 2.34
CA GLU A 177 -18.62 2.28 2.62
C GLU A 177 -20.00 1.82 2.18
N LEU A 178 -20.12 1.12 1.05
CA LEU A 178 -21.40 0.57 0.60
C LEU A 178 -21.94 -0.49 1.57
N GLN A 179 -21.07 -1.38 2.07
CA GLN A 179 -21.46 -2.38 3.07
C GLN A 179 -21.92 -1.75 4.39
N ASN A 180 -21.37 -0.59 4.75
CA ASN A 180 -21.79 0.17 5.92
C ASN A 180 -23.02 1.08 5.65
N GLY A 181 -23.60 1.06 4.45
CA GLY A 181 -24.73 1.92 4.07
C GLY A 181 -24.36 3.38 3.76
N ASN A 182 -23.07 3.73 3.78
CA ASN A 182 -22.54 5.08 3.57
C ASN A 182 -22.44 5.45 2.08
N THR A 183 -23.55 5.36 1.35
CA THR A 183 -23.60 5.54 -0.11
C THR A 183 -23.04 6.90 -0.58
N GLN A 184 -23.27 7.96 0.19
CA GLN A 184 -22.73 9.30 -0.14
C GLN A 184 -21.21 9.35 -0.05
N LEU A 185 -20.63 8.63 0.93
CA LEU A 185 -19.19 8.57 1.11
C LEU A 185 -18.54 7.73 0.03
N ALA A 186 -19.15 6.59 -0.33
CA ALA A 186 -18.76 5.76 -1.45
C ALA A 186 -18.72 6.58 -2.77
N LEU A 187 -19.78 7.36 -3.04
CA LEU A 187 -19.84 8.25 -4.20
C LEU A 187 -18.75 9.34 -4.17
N GLN A 188 -18.43 9.86 -2.99
CA GLN A 188 -17.35 10.84 -2.84
C GLN A 188 -15.97 10.22 -3.13
N ILE A 189 -15.70 9.03 -2.60
CA ILE A 189 -14.44 8.29 -2.78
C ILE A 189 -14.20 8.03 -4.27
N ILE A 190 -15.18 7.45 -4.97
CA ILE A 190 -15.03 7.11 -6.39
C ILE A 190 -14.91 8.37 -7.27
N LYS A 191 -15.69 9.43 -6.99
CA LYS A 191 -15.64 10.69 -7.77
C LYS A 191 -14.32 11.44 -7.59
N ARG A 192 -13.71 11.36 -6.41
CA ARG A 192 -12.47 12.07 -6.10
C ARG A 192 -11.22 11.23 -6.33
N ASN A 193 -11.37 9.95 -6.63
CA ASN A 193 -10.28 8.99 -6.76
C ASN A 193 -9.33 9.05 -5.54
N GLN A 194 -9.91 9.04 -4.34
CA GLN A 194 -9.20 9.19 -3.06
C GLN A 194 -9.64 8.10 -2.09
N LEU A 195 -8.69 7.35 -1.53
CA LEU A 195 -8.98 6.22 -0.66
C LEU A 195 -9.83 6.59 0.56
N LEU A 196 -9.45 7.66 1.24
CA LEU A 196 -10.15 8.14 2.43
C LEU A 196 -10.39 9.63 2.25
N PRO A 197 -11.63 10.09 2.31
CA PRO A 197 -11.92 11.51 2.25
C PRO A 197 -11.33 12.17 3.48
N SER A 198 -10.61 13.27 3.26
CA SER A 198 -10.13 14.11 4.35
C SER A 198 -11.36 14.55 5.16
N VAL A 199 -11.44 14.11 6.42
CA VAL A 199 -12.46 14.56 7.35
C VAL A 199 -12.17 16.03 7.63
N LYS A 200 -12.65 16.91 6.75
CA LYS A 200 -12.95 18.27 7.17
C LYS A 200 -14.13 18.13 8.11
N THR A 201 -13.85 18.15 9.42
CA THR A 201 -14.86 18.34 10.45
C THR A 201 -15.77 19.48 10.01
N LEU A 202 -17.00 19.15 9.63
CA LEU A 202 -18.08 20.10 9.40
C LEU A 202 -18.55 20.62 10.77
N SER A 203 -17.67 21.33 11.48
CA SER A 203 -18.01 22.05 12.71
C SER A 203 -18.25 23.55 12.49
N ASP A 204 -18.15 24.06 11.25
CA ASP A 204 -18.31 25.50 10.94
C ASP A 204 -19.40 25.82 9.91
N MET A 205 -20.55 25.12 9.97
CA MET A 205 -21.71 25.44 9.13
C MET A 205 -22.99 25.70 9.93
N ARG A 206 -22.90 26.30 11.12
CA ARG A 206 -24.07 26.93 11.76
C ARG A 206 -23.74 28.10 12.69
N LYS A 207 -23.29 29.21 12.14
CA LYS A 207 -23.63 30.54 12.66
C LYS A 207 -24.14 31.40 11.52
N LYS A 208 -25.45 31.30 11.24
CA LYS A 208 -26.14 32.37 10.52
C LYS A 208 -26.08 33.62 11.40
N PRO A 209 -25.65 34.79 10.91
CA PRO A 209 -25.84 36.03 11.64
C PRO A 209 -27.33 36.32 11.69
N VAL A 210 -27.88 36.38 12.91
CA VAL A 210 -29.24 36.88 13.13
C VAL A 210 -29.19 38.39 12.87
N PHE A 211 -29.87 38.82 11.81
CA PHE A 211 -30.24 40.22 11.60
C PHE A 211 -31.03 40.71 12.83
N GLN A 212 -30.52 41.73 13.51
CA GLN A 212 -31.33 42.49 14.46
C GLN A 212 -32.12 43.57 13.68
N PRO A 213 -33.42 43.74 13.97
CA PRO A 213 -34.21 44.78 13.33
C PRO A 213 -33.89 46.15 13.95
N VAL A 214 -33.82 47.14 13.07
CA VAL A 214 -33.74 48.58 13.36
C VAL A 214 -35.06 49.06 14.01
N HIS A 215 -34.97 50.18 14.73
CA HIS A 215 -35.99 51.07 15.35
C HIS A 215 -35.77 51.15 16.88
N SER A 216 -35.73 52.30 17.56
CA SER A 216 -36.40 53.58 17.31
C SER A 216 -35.70 54.77 18.02
N VAL A 217 -35.65 55.89 17.29
CA VAL A 217 -35.57 57.31 17.67
C VAL A 217 -35.70 57.64 19.16
N GLN A 218 -34.72 58.35 19.72
CA GLN A 218 -34.85 59.12 20.97
C GLN A 218 -35.00 60.63 20.65
N PRO A 219 -35.85 61.37 21.37
CA PRO A 219 -36.11 62.78 21.10
C PRO A 219 -35.08 63.73 21.73
N ILE A 220 -34.98 64.88 21.06
CA ILE A 220 -34.16 66.08 21.27
C ILE A 220 -34.07 66.56 22.72
N GLN A 221 -32.85 66.93 23.14
CA GLN A 221 -32.59 67.86 24.24
C GLN A 221 -31.55 68.90 23.80
N MET A 222 -31.94 70.18 23.77
CA MET A 222 -31.06 71.35 23.78
C MET A 222 -31.06 71.93 25.20
N PRO A 223 -29.91 72.37 25.74
CA PRO A 223 -29.63 73.83 25.93
C PRO A 223 -28.11 74.12 25.93
N ALA A 224 -27.55 75.33 26.02
CA ALA A 224 -27.98 76.74 25.96
C ALA A 224 -26.74 77.58 25.56
N PHE A 225 -27.01 78.78 25.05
CA PHE A 225 -26.04 79.81 24.68
C PHE A 225 -25.20 80.31 25.86
N THR A 226 -23.90 80.53 25.61
CA THR A 226 -23.11 81.54 26.34
C THR A 226 -22.39 82.43 25.33
N THR A 227 -22.81 83.69 25.30
CA THR A 227 -22.16 84.84 24.66
C THR A 227 -20.95 85.29 25.47
N VAL A 228 -19.77 85.47 24.87
CA VAL A 228 -18.77 86.44 25.35
C VAL A 228 -18.03 87.06 24.16
N GLN A 229 -17.98 88.40 24.16
CA GLN A 229 -17.34 89.26 23.17
C GLN A 229 -15.82 89.41 23.35
N ARG A 230 -15.20 89.86 22.23
CA ARG A 230 -14.04 90.78 22.10
C ARG A 230 -12.67 90.32 22.61
N LYS A 231 -11.69 90.32 21.71
CA LYS A 231 -10.92 91.53 21.40
C LYS A 231 -10.38 91.49 19.97
#